data_AF-A0A841QG43-F1
#
_entry.id   AF-A0A841QG43-F1
#
_cell.length_a   1.000
_cell.length_b   1.000
_cell.length_c   1.000
_cell.angle_alpha   90.00
_cell.angle_beta   90.00
_cell.angle_gamma   90.00
#
_symmetry.space_group_name_H-M   'P 1'
#
loop_
_entity.id
_entity.type
_entity.pdbx_description
1 polymer ?
#
loop_
_entity_poly.entity_id
_entity_poly.type
_entity_poly.pdbx_seq_one_letter_code
_entity_poly.pdbx_strand_id
1 'polypeptide(L)'
;MTVLDCFKQASRRLLAQDQNSLFTGTEAFQIKMQAIISEAILDIAQQHDWLALTKQCTLTTDGQTADFDLPADYGRMLVKSDVHSSIWSVNYQAAKDLDEWTQLQRFMPSTIPGYWIIYSGQMHLMPAPRINENPCFWYIASNLVRGDDGTLKPQFTADSDTFLLDQQLLVLAMVWRWKQAEGLDYAEDMQNYEVRLSQIASKDHGSKPIRSSRNGLNRLGIWALAR
;
A
#
# COMPACT_ATOMS: atom_id res chain seq x y z
N MET A 1 -1.33 -11.43 -16.76
CA MET A 1 -1.22 -10.46 -17.86
C MET A 1 0.02 -9.64 -17.59
N THR A 2 0.99 -9.67 -18.49
CA THR A 2 2.27 -8.95 -18.33
C THR A 2 2.10 -7.48 -18.70
N VAL A 3 3.11 -6.66 -18.38
CA VAL A 3 3.16 -5.26 -18.82
C VAL A 3 3.15 -5.15 -20.34
N LEU A 4 3.76 -6.10 -21.04
CA LEU A 4 3.74 -6.18 -22.50
C LEU A 4 2.33 -6.48 -23.05
N ASP A 5 1.55 -7.34 -22.41
CA ASP A 5 0.16 -7.59 -22.80
C ASP A 5 -0.68 -6.31 -22.65
N CYS A 6 -0.49 -5.58 -21.54
CA CYS A 6 -1.15 -4.28 -21.30
C CYS A 6 -0.79 -3.26 -22.38
N PHE A 7 0.51 -3.19 -22.71
CA PHE A 7 1.02 -2.31 -23.74
C PHE A 7 0.47 -2.65 -25.13
N LYS A 8 0.42 -3.93 -25.50
CA LYS A 8 -0.22 -4.41 -26.74
C LYS A 8 -1.69 -4.01 -26.81
N GLN A 9 -2.42 -4.12 -25.70
CA GLN A 9 -3.82 -3.73 -25.66
C GLN A 9 -3.99 -2.22 -25.85
N ALA A 10 -3.14 -1.40 -25.23
CA ALA A 10 -3.13 0.04 -25.41
C ALA A 10 -2.71 0.43 -26.85
N SER A 11 -1.67 -0.18 -27.41
CA SER A 11 -1.17 0.10 -28.76
C SER A 11 -2.20 -0.24 -29.83
N ARG A 12 -2.91 -1.36 -29.69
CA ARG A 12 -4.04 -1.73 -30.56
C ARG A 12 -5.13 -0.67 -30.55
N ARG A 13 -5.45 -0.13 -29.38
CA ARG A 13 -6.50 0.89 -29.24
C ARG A 13 -6.09 2.25 -29.82
N LEU A 14 -4.82 2.61 -29.71
CA LEU A 14 -4.31 3.94 -30.09
C LEU A 14 -3.85 4.00 -31.55
N LEU A 15 -3.08 3.01 -32.00
CA LEU A 15 -2.40 3.01 -33.30
C LEU A 15 -2.90 1.91 -34.24
N ALA A 16 -3.81 1.03 -33.78
CA ALA A 16 -4.21 -0.17 -34.51
C ALA A 16 -3.03 -1.07 -34.94
N GLN A 17 -1.94 -1.04 -34.15
CA GLN A 17 -0.72 -1.79 -34.40
C GLN A 17 -0.32 -2.63 -33.18
N ASP A 18 0.22 -3.81 -33.48
CA ASP A 18 0.75 -4.73 -32.48
C ASP A 18 2.24 -4.51 -32.29
N GLN A 19 2.61 -4.10 -31.08
CA GLN A 19 3.99 -3.92 -30.68
C GLN A 19 4.47 -5.14 -29.88
N ASN A 20 5.61 -5.72 -30.25
CA ASN A 20 6.10 -6.98 -29.68
C ASN A 20 7.17 -6.82 -28.60
N SER A 21 7.57 -5.59 -28.30
CA SER A 21 8.48 -5.26 -27.21
C SER A 21 8.14 -3.87 -26.66
N LEU A 22 8.29 -3.70 -25.35
CA LEU A 22 8.19 -2.38 -24.71
C LEU A 22 9.57 -1.95 -24.20
N PHE A 23 10.25 -2.78 -23.40
CA PHE A 23 11.51 -2.43 -22.75
C PHE A 23 12.77 -2.67 -23.60
N THR A 24 12.70 -3.60 -24.56
CA THR A 24 13.84 -3.89 -25.45
C THR A 24 13.82 -3.07 -26.73
N GLY A 25 12.71 -2.41 -27.03
CA GLY A 25 12.56 -1.60 -28.23
C GLY A 25 13.04 -0.16 -28.04
N THR A 26 13.45 0.48 -29.14
CA THR A 26 14.06 1.83 -29.16
C THR A 26 13.19 2.86 -29.89
N GLU A 27 11.96 2.51 -30.25
CA GLU A 27 11.06 3.44 -30.93
C GLU A 27 10.62 4.57 -30.00
N ALA A 28 10.47 5.79 -30.54
CA ALA A 28 10.04 6.96 -29.76
C ALA A 28 8.71 6.72 -29.02
N PHE A 29 7.80 5.95 -29.62
CA PHE A 29 6.54 5.56 -28.98
C PHE A 29 6.77 4.68 -27.75
N GLN A 30 7.64 3.67 -27.84
CA GLN A 30 7.94 2.77 -26.73
C GLN A 30 8.61 3.54 -25.57
N ILE A 31 9.57 4.43 -25.86
CA ILE A 31 10.25 5.26 -24.87
C ILE A 31 9.25 6.16 -24.13
N LYS A 32 8.37 6.85 -24.88
CA LYS A 32 7.30 7.68 -24.29
C LYS A 32 6.38 6.84 -23.39
N MET A 33 6.03 5.65 -23.84
CA MET A 33 5.13 4.76 -23.10
C MET A 33 5.78 4.19 -21.84
N GLN A 34 7.08 3.90 -21.85
CA GLN A 34 7.81 3.52 -20.62
C GLN A 34 7.74 4.63 -19.57
N ALA A 35 7.92 5.89 -19.96
CA ALA A 35 7.82 7.05 -19.06
C ALA A 35 6.38 7.22 -18.52
N ILE A 36 5.38 7.11 -19.39
CA ILE A 36 3.96 7.19 -18.98
C ILE A 36 3.61 6.09 -17.97
N ILE A 37 4.09 4.86 -18.19
CA ILE A 37 3.82 3.73 -17.31
C ILE A 37 4.50 3.90 -15.96
N SER A 38 5.76 4.36 -15.93
CA SER A 38 6.50 4.53 -14.68
C SER A 38 5.87 5.62 -13.80
N GLU A 39 5.37 6.70 -14.39
CA GLU A 39 4.58 7.71 -13.67
C GLU A 39 3.21 7.15 -13.25
N ALA A 40 2.51 6.44 -14.13
CA ALA A 40 1.18 5.92 -13.85
C ALA A 40 1.17 4.98 -12.65
N ILE A 41 2.11 4.03 -12.55
CA ILE A 41 2.14 3.09 -11.41
C ILE A 41 2.36 3.80 -10.08
N LEU A 42 3.20 4.84 -10.05
CA LEU A 42 3.47 5.60 -8.84
C LEU A 42 2.22 6.35 -8.39
N ASP A 43 1.53 7.00 -9.33
CA ASP A 43 0.30 7.73 -9.03
C ASP A 43 -0.80 6.79 -8.54
N ILE A 44 -0.97 5.63 -9.20
CA ILE A 44 -1.94 4.61 -8.78
C ILE A 44 -1.65 4.13 -7.36
N ALA A 45 -0.37 3.89 -7.04
CA ALA A 45 0.05 3.40 -5.73
C ALA A 45 -0.12 4.44 -4.59
N GLN A 46 -0.06 5.73 -4.92
CA GLN A 46 -0.22 6.82 -3.95
C GLN A 46 -1.69 7.18 -3.69
N GLN A 47 -2.58 6.95 -4.66
CA GLN A 47 -3.99 7.35 -4.55
C GLN A 47 -4.81 6.57 -3.50
N HIS A 48 -4.42 5.33 -3.20
CA HIS A 48 -5.12 4.49 -2.24
C HIS A 48 -4.15 3.61 -1.45
N ASP A 49 -4.53 3.27 -0.22
CA ASP A 49 -3.82 2.32 0.63
C ASP A 49 -4.23 0.89 0.25
N TRP A 50 -3.63 0.37 -0.83
CA TRP A 50 -3.95 -0.93 -1.40
C TRP A 50 -3.59 -2.10 -0.47
N LEU A 51 -4.54 -3.01 -0.22
CA LEU A 51 -4.29 -4.24 0.55
C LEU A 51 -3.25 -5.14 -0.11
N ALA A 52 -3.21 -5.19 -1.45
CA ALA A 52 -2.21 -5.98 -2.17
C ALA A 52 -0.76 -5.53 -1.93
N LEU A 53 -0.56 -4.26 -1.54
CA LEU A 53 0.75 -3.69 -1.19
C LEU A 53 0.97 -3.65 0.34
N THR A 54 -0.05 -3.97 1.13
CA THR A 54 0.01 -3.91 2.58
C THR A 54 0.75 -5.13 3.12
N LYS A 55 1.79 -4.89 3.91
CA LYS A 55 2.62 -5.93 4.54
C LYS A 55 2.77 -5.67 6.03
N GLN A 56 2.95 -6.74 6.79
CA GLN A 56 3.25 -6.65 8.21
C GLN A 56 4.77 -6.74 8.41
N CYS A 57 5.33 -5.80 9.18
CA CYS A 57 6.68 -5.88 9.71
C CYS A 57 6.62 -6.28 11.18
N THR A 58 7.50 -7.19 11.59
CA THR A 58 7.71 -7.54 13.00
C THR A 58 9.15 -7.23 13.34
N LEU A 59 9.36 -6.35 14.31
CA LEU A 59 10.68 -5.98 14.81
C LEU A 59 11.14 -7.02 15.82
N THR A 60 12.41 -7.41 15.72
CA THR A 60 13.03 -8.34 16.68
C THR A 60 13.77 -7.53 17.74
N THR A 61 13.43 -7.74 19.01
CA THR A 61 13.94 -6.91 20.11
C THR A 61 14.86 -7.70 21.03
N ASP A 62 15.92 -7.04 21.50
CA ASP A 62 16.97 -7.58 22.36
C ASP A 62 16.87 -7.08 23.82
N GLY A 63 15.92 -6.18 24.11
CA GLY A 63 15.76 -5.57 25.42
C GLY A 63 16.60 -4.31 25.66
N GLN A 64 17.36 -3.83 24.68
CA GLN A 64 18.24 -2.66 24.80
C GLN A 64 18.07 -1.67 23.64
N THR A 65 17.86 -2.19 22.43
CA THR A 65 17.75 -1.41 21.22
C THR A 65 16.40 -0.70 21.17
N ALA A 66 16.43 0.62 20.99
CA ALA A 66 15.27 1.48 20.85
C ALA A 66 15.02 1.90 19.39
N ASP A 67 16.05 1.79 18.54
CA ASP A 67 16.04 2.26 17.15
C ASP A 67 16.09 1.08 16.20
N PHE A 68 15.14 1.00 15.29
CA PHE A 68 14.97 -0.13 14.37
C PHE A 68 14.97 0.33 12.92
N ASP A 69 15.74 -0.36 12.08
CA ASP A 69 15.71 -0.13 10.64
C ASP A 69 14.36 -0.55 10.06
N LEU A 70 13.81 0.29 9.17
CA LEU A 70 12.61 -0.05 8.44
C LEU A 70 12.92 -1.08 7.34
N PRO A 71 11.92 -1.88 6.92
CA PRO A 71 12.08 -2.76 5.76
C PRO A 71 12.58 -2.01 4.52
N ALA A 72 13.43 -2.65 3.72
CA ALA A 72 13.99 -2.04 2.51
C ALA A 72 12.92 -1.63 1.47
N ASP A 73 11.75 -2.26 1.51
CA ASP A 73 10.60 -1.94 0.67
C ASP A 73 9.55 -1.08 1.39
N TYR A 74 9.89 -0.45 2.52
CA TYR A 74 8.99 0.45 3.23
C TYR A 74 8.68 1.69 2.37
N GLY A 75 7.40 1.90 2.05
CA GLY A 75 6.92 3.10 1.37
C GLY A 75 6.33 4.10 2.35
N ARG A 76 5.29 3.70 3.08
CA ARG A 76 4.59 4.57 4.05
C ARG A 76 3.85 3.77 5.12
N MET A 77 3.55 4.43 6.24
CA MET A 77 2.61 3.91 7.25
C MET A 77 1.17 4.07 6.76
N LEU A 78 0.29 3.11 7.11
CA LEU A 78 -1.14 3.24 6.81
C LEU A 78 -1.76 4.34 7.69
N VAL A 79 -2.76 5.05 7.16
CA VAL A 79 -3.52 6.07 7.91
C VAL A 79 -4.20 5.50 9.16
N LYS A 80 -4.58 4.21 9.11
CA LYS A 80 -5.23 3.48 10.22
C LYS A 80 -4.41 2.26 10.62
N SER A 81 -3.13 2.44 10.92
CA SER A 81 -2.30 1.43 11.56
C SER A 81 -1.56 2.03 12.74
N ASP A 82 -1.46 1.24 13.80
CA ASP A 82 -0.62 1.52 14.96
C ASP A 82 0.49 0.46 15.06
N VAL A 83 1.45 0.72 15.95
CA VAL A 83 2.46 -0.26 16.33
C VAL A 83 1.91 -1.09 17.49
N HIS A 84 1.72 -2.37 17.25
CA HIS A 84 1.20 -3.33 18.22
C HIS A 84 2.34 -3.99 18.99
N SER A 85 2.18 -4.14 20.30
CA SER A 85 3.04 -5.02 21.10
C SER A 85 2.60 -6.48 20.96
N SER A 86 3.54 -7.42 21.01
CA SER A 86 3.22 -8.85 21.07
C SER A 86 2.79 -9.33 22.46
N ILE A 87 3.06 -8.54 23.51
CA ILE A 87 2.84 -8.91 24.91
C ILE A 87 1.65 -8.15 25.50
N TRP A 88 1.56 -6.85 25.19
CA TRP A 88 0.54 -5.99 25.75
C TRP A 88 -0.72 -5.97 24.89
N SER A 89 -1.89 -5.87 25.54
CA SER A 89 -3.16 -5.66 24.85
C SER A 89 -3.37 -4.22 24.38
N VAL A 90 -2.42 -3.33 24.68
CA VAL A 90 -2.41 -1.90 24.34
C VAL A 90 -1.30 -1.65 23.32
N ASN A 91 -1.58 -0.77 22.36
CA ASN A 91 -0.63 -0.39 21.31
C ASN A 91 0.35 0.68 21.80
N TYR A 92 1.48 0.83 21.12
CA TYR A 92 2.36 1.97 21.31
C TYR A 92 1.66 3.24 20.82
N GLN A 93 1.87 4.35 21.53
CA GLN A 93 1.29 5.64 21.18
C GLN A 93 2.19 6.37 20.17
N ALA A 94 1.64 6.83 19.06
CA ALA A 94 2.40 7.65 18.12
C ALA A 94 2.69 9.01 18.76
N ALA A 95 3.94 9.47 18.72
CA ALA A 95 4.25 10.86 19.01
C ALA A 95 3.65 11.74 17.89
N LYS A 96 3.00 12.83 18.27
CA LYS A 96 2.30 13.71 17.33
C LYS A 96 3.28 14.44 16.43
N ASP A 97 4.35 14.97 17.02
CA ASP A 97 5.34 15.82 16.36
C ASP A 97 6.75 15.55 16.92
N LEU A 98 7.79 15.99 16.20
CA LEU A 98 9.19 15.86 16.63
C LEU A 98 9.50 16.59 17.94
N ASP A 99 8.82 17.71 18.19
CA ASP A 99 8.94 18.46 19.44
C ASP A 99 8.36 17.68 20.63
N GLU A 100 7.21 17.01 20.44
CA GLU A 100 6.66 16.13 21.47
C GLU A 100 7.60 14.96 21.73
N TRP A 101 8.17 14.34 20.69
CA TRP A 101 9.17 13.28 20.87
C TRP A 101 10.37 13.75 21.71
N THR A 102 10.89 14.94 21.44
CA THR A 102 11.98 15.54 22.24
C THR A 102 11.57 15.77 23.70
N GLN A 103 10.32 16.16 23.95
CA GLN A 103 9.80 16.30 25.31
C GLN A 103 9.64 14.94 25.99
N LEU A 104 9.11 13.95 25.28
CA LEU A 104 8.95 12.58 25.76
C LEU A 104 10.31 11.98 26.18
N GLN A 105 11.37 12.22 25.40
CA GLN A 105 12.74 11.80 25.76
C GLN A 105 13.25 12.44 27.06
N ARG A 106 12.83 13.67 27.39
CA ARG A 106 13.27 14.37 28.62
C ARG A 106 12.48 13.97 29.85
N PHE A 107 11.16 13.83 29.71
CA PHE A 107 10.26 13.54 30.83
C PHE A 107 10.05 12.05 31.06
N MET A 108 10.34 11.21 30.05
CA MET A 108 10.17 9.75 30.04
C MET A 108 8.87 9.30 30.73
N PRO A 109 7.70 9.61 30.16
CA PRO A 109 6.42 9.20 30.75
C PRO A 109 6.30 7.68 30.83
N SER A 110 5.74 7.20 31.96
CA SER A 110 5.52 5.77 32.22
C SER A 110 4.24 5.26 31.54
N THR A 111 4.20 5.34 30.22
CA THR A 111 3.13 4.72 29.42
C THR A 111 3.59 3.34 28.97
N ILE A 112 2.73 2.33 29.12
CA ILE A 112 3.00 0.95 28.71
C ILE A 112 2.16 0.65 27.47
N PRO A 113 2.72 0.11 26.37
CA PRO A 113 4.13 -0.29 26.20
C PRO A 113 5.09 0.88 25.95
N GLY A 114 4.60 2.01 25.45
CA GLY A 114 5.44 3.18 25.21
C GLY A 114 4.92 4.06 24.07
N TYR A 115 5.84 4.84 23.50
CA TYR A 115 5.66 5.73 22.37
C TYR A 115 6.51 5.29 21.19
N TRP A 116 6.10 5.69 19.99
CA TRP A 116 6.84 5.46 18.77
C TRP A 116 6.83 6.69 17.85
N ILE A 117 7.89 6.85 17.06
CA ILE A 117 7.98 7.83 15.98
C ILE A 117 8.84 7.27 14.85
N ILE A 118 8.63 7.74 13.63
CA ILE A 118 9.52 7.47 12.50
C ILE A 118 10.22 8.77 12.11
N TYR A 119 11.54 8.78 12.15
CA TYR A 119 12.36 9.85 11.57
C TYR A 119 13.68 9.28 11.07
N SER A 120 14.36 9.99 10.16
CA SER A 120 15.62 9.54 9.56
C SER A 120 15.59 8.14 8.92
N GLY A 121 14.40 7.65 8.52
CA GLY A 121 14.23 6.31 7.95
C GLY A 121 14.29 5.16 8.95
N GLN A 122 14.22 5.45 10.26
CA GLN A 122 14.20 4.46 11.33
C GLN A 122 12.94 4.60 12.18
N MET A 123 12.49 3.48 12.76
CA MET A 123 11.45 3.47 13.78
C MET A 123 12.10 3.55 15.16
N HIS A 124 11.75 4.60 15.89
CA HIS A 124 12.22 4.82 17.25
C HIS A 124 11.11 4.46 18.23
N LEU A 125 11.45 3.64 19.23
CA LEU A 125 10.55 3.17 20.27
C LEU A 125 11.07 3.61 21.64
N MET A 126 10.18 4.11 22.48
CA MET A 126 10.53 4.53 23.83
C MET A 126 9.46 4.14 24.86
N PRO A 127 9.80 3.45 25.96
CA PRO A 127 11.12 2.90 26.29
C PRO A 127 11.56 1.81 25.31
N ALA A 128 12.83 1.41 25.36
CA ALA A 128 13.33 0.28 24.60
C ALA A 128 12.47 -0.97 24.89
N PRO A 129 11.90 -1.63 23.87
CA PRO A 129 11.04 -2.79 24.08
C PRO A 129 11.78 -3.88 24.85
N ARG A 130 11.06 -4.62 25.70
CA ARG A 130 11.65 -5.73 26.45
C ARG A 130 12.07 -6.85 25.49
N ILE A 131 13.06 -7.66 25.89
CA ILE A 131 13.42 -8.88 25.17
C ILE A 131 12.17 -9.75 24.90
N ASN A 132 12.00 -10.21 23.66
CA ASN A 132 10.84 -10.96 23.15
C ASN A 132 9.50 -10.20 23.14
N GLU A 133 9.49 -8.91 23.44
CA GLU A 133 8.39 -8.04 23.05
C GLU A 133 8.65 -7.66 21.60
N ASN A 134 8.03 -8.34 20.64
CA ASN A 134 8.25 -8.12 19.21
C ASN A 134 7.17 -7.17 18.67
N PRO A 135 7.42 -5.86 18.57
CA PRO A 135 6.44 -4.92 18.06
C PRO A 135 6.19 -5.21 16.59
N CYS A 136 4.94 -5.11 16.17
CA CYS A 136 4.57 -5.31 14.79
C CYS A 136 3.67 -4.18 14.29
N PHE A 137 3.83 -3.83 13.02
CA PHE A 137 3.05 -2.78 12.39
C PHE A 137 2.79 -3.12 10.93
N TRP A 138 1.72 -2.57 10.39
CA TRP A 138 1.39 -2.68 8.98
C TRP A 138 1.94 -1.47 8.23
N TYR A 139 2.52 -1.72 7.07
CA TYR A 139 3.03 -0.69 6.18
C TYR A 139 2.64 -0.99 4.73
N ILE A 140 2.75 0.01 3.88
CA ILE A 140 2.56 -0.12 2.44
C ILE A 140 3.92 -0.23 1.78
N ALA A 141 4.13 -1.30 1.04
CA ALA A 141 5.36 -1.55 0.32
C ALA A 141 5.50 -0.62 -0.89
N SER A 142 6.72 -0.18 -1.18
CA SER A 142 7.09 0.61 -2.37
C SER A 142 7.24 -0.26 -3.64
N ASN A 143 7.26 -1.58 -3.50
CA ASN A 143 7.39 -2.51 -4.61
C ASN A 143 6.05 -2.75 -5.30
N LEU A 144 5.90 -2.23 -6.52
CA LEU A 144 4.66 -2.22 -7.30
C LEU A 144 4.61 -3.32 -8.38
N VAL A 145 5.78 -3.89 -8.70
CA VAL A 145 5.98 -4.80 -9.82
C VAL A 145 6.52 -6.13 -9.33
N ARG A 146 6.05 -7.21 -9.94
CA ARG A 146 6.56 -8.57 -9.75
C ARG A 146 7.18 -9.05 -11.05
N GLY A 147 8.49 -9.32 -11.02
CA GLY A 147 9.19 -9.94 -12.13
C GLY A 147 8.84 -11.41 -12.29
N ASP A 148 9.22 -11.99 -13.43
CA ASP A 148 8.95 -13.40 -13.75
C ASP A 148 9.57 -14.36 -12.72
N ASP A 149 10.75 -14.01 -12.21
CA ASP A 149 11.44 -14.73 -11.13
C ASP A 149 10.76 -14.60 -9.75
N GLY A 150 9.62 -13.90 -9.67
CA GLY A 150 8.90 -13.61 -8.43
C GLY A 150 9.49 -12.44 -7.62
N THR A 151 10.57 -11.83 -8.10
CA THR A 151 11.20 -10.68 -7.44
C THR A 151 10.29 -9.46 -7.43
N LEU A 152 10.16 -8.81 -6.27
CA LEU A 152 9.39 -7.59 -6.12
C LEU A 152 10.28 -6.38 -6.37
N LYS A 153 9.81 -5.43 -7.19
CA LYS A 153 10.55 -4.25 -7.63
C LYS A 153 9.64 -3.01 -7.62
N PRO A 154 10.20 -1.80 -7.48
CA PRO A 154 9.41 -0.56 -7.50
C PRO A 154 8.95 -0.17 -8.91
N GLN A 155 9.69 -0.56 -9.94
CA GLN A 155 9.42 -0.21 -11.35
C GLN A 155 9.55 -1.42 -12.28
N PHE A 156 8.92 -1.30 -13.44
CA PHE A 156 9.06 -2.27 -14.52
C PHE A 156 10.45 -2.17 -15.17
N THR A 157 11.03 -3.33 -15.46
CA THR A 157 12.37 -3.47 -16.04
C THR A 157 12.37 -4.37 -17.28
N ALA A 158 11.41 -5.30 -17.35
CA ALA A 158 11.30 -6.28 -18.42
C ALA A 158 9.86 -6.44 -18.90
N ASP A 159 9.70 -6.91 -20.14
CA ASP A 159 8.41 -7.12 -20.78
C ASP A 159 7.55 -8.21 -20.11
N SER A 160 8.19 -9.16 -19.41
CA SER A 160 7.54 -10.24 -18.66
C SER A 160 7.05 -9.81 -17.27
N ASP A 161 7.42 -8.61 -16.82
CA ASP A 161 7.03 -8.13 -15.50
C ASP A 161 5.50 -7.96 -15.39
N THR A 162 4.97 -8.19 -14.19
CA THR A 162 3.53 -8.13 -13.89
C THR A 162 3.24 -7.06 -12.85
N PHE A 163 2.12 -6.37 -13.01
CA PHE A 163 1.67 -5.38 -12.05
C PHE A 163 0.96 -6.07 -10.88
N LEU A 164 1.26 -5.68 -9.64
CA LEU A 164 0.60 -6.25 -8.45
C LEU A 164 -0.86 -5.82 -8.31
N LEU A 165 -1.24 -4.66 -8.86
CA LEU A 165 -2.62 -4.15 -8.85
C LEU A 165 -3.37 -4.52 -10.15
N ASP A 166 -4.57 -3.97 -10.34
CA ASP A 166 -5.41 -4.27 -11.51
C ASP A 166 -4.73 -3.81 -12.81
N GLN A 167 -4.52 -4.76 -13.73
CA GLN A 167 -3.86 -4.49 -14.99
C GLN A 167 -4.76 -3.72 -15.98
N GLN A 168 -6.09 -3.84 -15.87
CA GLN A 168 -7.01 -3.05 -16.70
C GLN A 168 -6.93 -1.56 -16.38
N LEU A 169 -6.72 -1.24 -15.11
CA LEU A 169 -6.53 0.13 -14.66
C LEU A 169 -5.25 0.72 -15.24
N LEU A 170 -4.17 -0.08 -15.33
CA LEU A 170 -2.93 0.32 -15.98
C LEU A 170 -3.13 0.60 -17.48
N VAL A 171 -3.90 -0.23 -18.20
CA VAL A 171 -4.21 0.00 -19.63
C VAL A 171 -4.99 1.30 -19.83
N LEU A 172 -5.99 1.58 -18.99
CA LEU A 172 -6.73 2.85 -19.07
C LEU A 172 -5.80 4.03 -18.77
N ALA A 173 -4.94 3.91 -17.76
CA ALA A 173 -3.96 4.94 -17.39
C ALA A 173 -3.02 5.28 -18.55
N MET A 174 -2.52 4.25 -19.23
CA MET A 174 -1.68 4.38 -20.42
C MET A 174 -2.38 5.16 -21.54
N VAL A 175 -3.65 4.81 -21.85
CA VAL A 175 -4.39 5.39 -22.96
C VAL A 175 -4.66 6.88 -22.77
N TRP A 176 -5.16 7.29 -21.60
CA TRP A 176 -5.50 8.70 -21.39
C TRP A 176 -4.25 9.59 -21.28
N ARG A 177 -3.19 9.13 -20.62
CA ARG A 177 -1.92 9.87 -20.51
C ARG A 177 -1.23 10.04 -21.86
N TRP A 178 -1.27 9.00 -22.69
CA TRP A 178 -0.73 9.11 -24.04
C TRP A 178 -1.50 10.12 -24.88
N LYS A 179 -2.84 10.07 -24.85
CA LYS A 179 -3.69 11.07 -25.53
C LYS A 179 -3.42 12.48 -25.05
N GLN A 180 -3.25 12.68 -23.74
CA GLN A 180 -2.87 13.96 -23.14
C GLN A 180 -1.51 14.45 -23.66
N ALA A 181 -0.50 13.57 -23.71
CA ALA A 181 0.84 13.90 -24.18
C ALA A 181 0.87 14.28 -25.67
N GLU A 182 0.01 13.67 -26.49
CA GLU A 182 -0.12 13.98 -27.92
C GLU A 182 -1.12 15.13 -28.20
N GLY A 183 -1.78 15.68 -27.19
CA GLY A 183 -2.75 16.78 -27.33
C GLY A 183 -4.09 16.37 -27.95
N LEU A 184 -4.45 15.09 -27.87
CA LEU A 184 -5.74 14.55 -28.31
C LEU A 184 -6.81 14.70 -27.22
N ASP A 185 -8.08 14.58 -27.58
CA ASP A 185 -9.17 14.56 -26.60
C ASP A 185 -9.07 13.33 -25.69
N TYR A 186 -8.92 13.57 -24.39
CA TYR A 186 -8.67 12.57 -23.35
C TYR A 186 -9.73 12.58 -22.24
N ALA A 187 -10.70 13.49 -22.27
CA ALA A 187 -11.61 13.74 -21.14
C ALA A 187 -12.44 12.49 -20.77
N GLU A 188 -13.01 11.82 -21.77
CA GLU A 188 -13.82 10.61 -21.56
C GLU A 188 -12.96 9.42 -21.06
N ASP A 189 -11.75 9.26 -21.58
CA ASP A 189 -10.84 8.18 -21.15
C ASP A 189 -10.34 8.38 -19.72
N MET A 190 -10.09 9.64 -19.32
CA MET A 190 -9.78 10.00 -17.96
C MET A 190 -10.95 9.70 -17.02
N GLN A 191 -12.18 10.06 -17.41
CA GLN A 191 -13.37 9.75 -16.62
C GLN A 191 -13.57 8.24 -16.44
N ASN A 192 -13.37 7.44 -17.51
CA ASN A 192 -13.43 5.98 -17.43
C ASN A 192 -12.38 5.40 -16.48
N TYR A 193 -11.17 5.95 -16.49
CA TYR A 193 -10.10 5.60 -15.56
C TYR A 193 -10.48 5.92 -14.10
N GLU A 194 -10.97 7.13 -13.82
CA GLU A 194 -11.37 7.55 -12.47
C GLU A 194 -12.52 6.71 -11.91
N VAL A 195 -13.53 6.44 -12.75
CA VAL A 195 -14.65 5.56 -12.38
C VAL A 195 -14.13 4.16 -12.04
N ARG A 196 -13.25 3.58 -12.86
CA ARG A 196 -12.69 2.25 -12.59
C ARG A 196 -11.84 2.24 -11.33
N LEU A 197 -11.02 3.27 -11.12
CA LEU A 197 -10.19 3.40 -9.93
C LEU A 197 -11.03 3.45 -8.66
N SER A 198 -12.07 4.28 -8.64
CA SER A 198 -12.99 4.38 -7.49
C SER A 198 -13.69 3.05 -7.19
N GLN A 199 -14.06 2.28 -8.22
CA GLN A 199 -14.69 0.97 -8.06
C GLN A 199 -13.75 -0.07 -7.46
N ILE A 200 -12.48 -0.09 -7.86
CA ILE A 200 -11.50 -1.04 -7.34
C ILE A 200 -11.12 -0.64 -5.91
N ALA A 201 -10.82 0.65 -5.67
CA ALA A 201 -10.53 1.17 -4.34
C ALA A 201 -11.66 0.86 -3.34
N SER A 202 -12.93 1.02 -3.76
CA SER A 202 -14.10 0.70 -2.92
C SER A 202 -14.21 -0.79 -2.59
N LYS A 203 -13.71 -1.68 -3.46
CA LYS A 203 -13.78 -3.14 -3.28
C LYS A 203 -12.59 -3.71 -2.50
N ASP A 204 -11.47 -2.99 -2.47
CA ASP A 204 -10.19 -3.47 -1.94
C ASP A 204 -10.30 -3.85 -0.46
N HIS A 205 -10.92 -3.02 0.38
CA HIS A 205 -11.12 -3.32 1.82
C HIS A 205 -12.07 -4.49 2.12
N GLY A 206 -12.69 -5.09 1.11
CA GLY A 206 -13.64 -6.19 1.26
C GLY A 206 -15.00 -5.75 1.81
N SER A 207 -15.97 -6.67 1.77
CA SER A 207 -17.31 -6.40 2.29
C SER A 207 -17.32 -6.47 3.82
N LYS A 208 -17.65 -5.36 4.50
CA LYS A 208 -18.06 -5.43 5.90
C LYS A 208 -19.41 -6.15 5.95
N PRO A 209 -19.54 -7.28 6.67
CA PRO A 209 -20.83 -7.95 6.77
C PRO A 209 -21.84 -6.99 7.40
N ILE A 210 -22.91 -6.68 6.66
CA ILE A 210 -24.03 -5.92 7.20
C ILE A 210 -24.71 -6.82 8.22
N ARG A 211 -24.32 -6.66 9.48
CA ARG A 211 -25.05 -7.24 10.60
C ARG A 211 -26.30 -6.39 10.77
N SER A 212 -27.35 -6.73 10.01
CA SER A 212 -28.68 -6.30 10.40
C SER A 212 -28.88 -6.82 11.83
N SER A 213 -29.10 -5.90 12.76
CA SER A 213 -29.45 -6.30 14.12
C SER A 213 -30.77 -7.07 14.00
N ARG A 214 -30.70 -8.41 13.98
CA ARG A 214 -31.82 -9.21 14.48
C ARG A 214 -31.83 -8.96 15.98
N ASN A 215 -32.47 -7.86 16.38
CA ASN A 215 -33.11 -7.73 17.69
C ASN A 215 -34.26 -8.76 17.75
N GLY A 216 -33.94 -10.04 17.60
CA GLY A 216 -34.79 -11.12 18.05
C GLY A 216 -34.63 -11.16 19.56
N LEU A 217 -35.68 -10.77 20.27
CA LEU A 217 -35.85 -10.95 21.70
C LEU A 217 -35.34 -12.32 22.16
N ASN A 218 -34.10 -12.40 22.62
CA ASN A 218 -33.69 -13.37 23.64
C ASN A 218 -33.57 -12.63 24.95
N ARG A 219 -34.72 -12.15 25.43
CA ARG A 219 -34.95 -11.69 26.80
C ARG A 219 -35.24 -12.89 27.73
N LEU A 220 -34.53 -13.98 27.53
CA LEU A 220 -34.49 -15.09 28.49
C LEU A 220 -33.05 -15.22 28.93
N GLY A 221 -32.74 -14.44 29.97
CA GLY A 221 -31.48 -14.53 30.67
C GLY A 221 -31.26 -15.94 31.20
N ILE A 222 -29.99 -16.29 31.34
CA ILE A 222 -29.46 -17.54 31.90
C ILE A 222 -29.79 -17.69 33.41
N TRP A 223 -30.82 -17.00 33.91
CA TRP A 223 -31.21 -16.92 35.33
C TRP A 223 -32.70 -17.20 35.60
N ALA A 224 -33.41 -17.84 34.67
CA ALA A 224 -34.76 -18.35 34.93
C ALA A 224 -34.73 -19.84 35.29
N LEU A 225 -34.15 -20.17 36.45
CA LEU A 225 -34.44 -21.41 37.18
C LEU A 225 -34.67 -21.05 38.64
N ALA A 226 -35.90 -20.68 38.94
CA ALA A 226 -36.47 -20.78 40.28
C ALA A 226 -37.22 -22.11 40.35
N ARG A 227 -36.62 -23.11 40.99
CA ARG A 227 -37.29 -24.01 41.94
C ARG A 227 -36.26 -24.76 42.78
#